data_AF-A0A9P5XVU2-F1
#
_entry.id   AF-A0A9P5XVU2-F1
#
_cell.length_a   1.000
_cell.length_b   1.000
_cell.length_c   1.000
_cell.angle_alpha   90.00
_cell.angle_beta   90.00
_cell.angle_gamma   90.00
#
_symmetry.space_group_name_H-M   'P 1'
#
loop_
_entity.id
_entity.type
_entity.pdbx_description
1 polymer ?
#
loop_
_entity_poly.entity_id
_entity_poly.type
_entity_poly.pdbx_seq_one_letter_code
_entity_poly.pdbx_strand_id
1 'polypeptide(L)'
;HRDWFKRWPEPGTESLSLVGITDKEKTELGKRIDERKRKIKQWFNNHGNKTRKAKPIVLRVNAKTRRRPQLLEFYSHKVYDSKVKKMVDEEMEEKQILPKGRLAVARRITLELFEKEPEDIKKDILAEYEAVSPPTIKTPEGGESCCVTVKSMAEYVIPFFFVVL
;
A
#
# COMPACT_ATOMS: atom_id res chain seq x y z
N HIS A 1 12.64 8.53 53.05
CA HIS A 1 12.81 9.29 51.80
C HIS A 1 12.50 10.80 51.93
N ARG A 2 11.94 11.29 53.07
CA ARG A 2 11.67 12.73 53.27
C ARG A 2 12.91 13.57 53.60
N ASP A 3 13.96 12.97 54.16
CA ASP A 3 15.15 13.71 54.61
C ASP A 3 16.06 14.19 53.46
N TRP A 4 15.88 13.63 52.26
CA TRP A 4 16.60 14.07 51.05
C TRP A 4 16.35 15.55 50.75
N PHE A 5 15.08 15.97 50.86
CA PHE A 5 14.66 17.35 50.57
C PHE A 5 15.05 18.35 51.66
N LYS A 6 15.28 17.90 52.90
CA LYS A 6 15.84 18.75 53.97
C LYS A 6 17.32 19.06 53.74
N ARG A 7 18.05 18.14 53.11
CA ARG A 7 19.50 18.26 52.89
C ARG A 7 19.84 19.02 51.61
N TRP A 8 18.93 19.04 50.65
CA TRP A 8 19.05 19.74 49.37
C TRP A 8 17.72 20.44 49.02
N PRO A 9 17.45 21.61 49.61
CA PRO A 9 16.23 22.35 49.30
C PRO A 9 16.24 22.75 47.83
N GLU A 10 15.18 22.41 47.10
CA GLU A 10 15.05 22.86 45.72
C GLU A 10 14.69 24.36 45.73
N PRO A 11 15.39 25.20 44.96
CA PRO A 11 15.06 26.61 44.88
C PRO A 11 13.60 26.76 44.40
N GLY A 12 12.74 27.27 45.29
CA GLY A 12 11.30 27.43 45.06
C GLY A 12 10.38 26.58 45.96
N THR A 13 10.89 25.65 46.78
CA THR A 13 10.05 24.86 47.73
C THR A 13 10.17 25.28 49.19
N GLU A 14 11.17 26.07 49.55
CA GLU A 14 11.21 26.75 50.84
C GLU A 14 10.79 28.21 50.64
N SER A 15 10.02 28.70 51.60
CA SER A 15 9.68 30.09 51.88
C SER A 15 10.94 30.97 52.04
N LEU A 16 11.78 31.05 51.02
CA LEU A 16 12.82 32.04 50.84
C LEU A 16 12.41 32.87 49.65
N SER A 17 11.65 33.90 50.01
CA SER A 17 11.38 35.09 49.24
C SER A 17 12.35 35.29 48.07
N LEU A 18 11.83 35.27 46.84
CA LEU A 18 12.40 35.98 45.68
C LEU A 18 12.47 37.51 45.89
N VAL A 19 12.42 37.97 47.14
CA VAL A 19 12.56 39.36 47.56
C VAL A 19 14.02 39.52 47.95
N GLY A 20 14.80 40.19 47.10
CA GLY A 20 16.20 40.52 47.36
C GLY A 20 17.23 39.80 46.48
N ILE A 21 16.83 38.83 45.65
CA ILE A 21 17.75 38.23 44.67
C ILE A 21 17.98 39.24 43.55
N THR A 22 19.23 39.67 43.40
CA THR A 22 19.63 40.60 42.36
C THR A 22 19.52 39.94 40.98
N ASP A 23 19.29 40.73 39.94
CA ASP A 23 19.14 40.17 38.58
C ASP A 23 20.38 39.38 38.13
N LYS A 24 21.56 39.76 38.63
CA LYS A 24 22.82 39.04 38.40
C LYS A 24 22.75 37.61 38.92
N GLU A 25 22.29 37.39 40.15
CA GLU A 25 22.17 36.05 40.74
C GLU A 25 21.12 35.19 40.02
N LYS A 26 20.03 35.79 39.54
CA LYS A 26 19.04 35.07 38.71
C LYS A 26 19.65 34.60 37.39
N THR A 27 20.46 35.44 36.74
CA THR A 27 21.13 35.05 35.49
C THR A 27 22.16 33.96 35.70
N GLU A 28 22.91 34.01 36.81
CA GLU A 28 23.87 32.95 37.15
C GLU A 28 23.17 31.63 37.47
N LEU A 29 22.04 31.67 38.18
CA LEU A 29 21.22 30.49 38.42
C LEU A 29 20.70 29.89 37.11
N GLY A 30 20.20 30.72 36.19
CA GLY A 30 19.79 30.30 34.86
C GLY A 30 20.91 29.60 34.09
N LYS A 31 22.11 30.20 34.06
CA LYS A 31 23.31 29.60 33.43
C LYS A 31 23.65 28.23 34.01
N ARG A 32 23.60 28.09 35.34
CA ARG A 32 23.89 26.82 36.03
C ARG A 32 22.84 25.74 35.73
N ILE A 33 21.56 26.12 35.62
CA ILE A 33 20.48 25.20 35.23
C ILE A 33 20.69 24.72 33.80
N ASP A 34 21.02 25.62 32.88
CA ASP A 34 21.24 25.27 31.47
C ASP A 34 22.48 24.40 31.30
N GLU A 35 23.56 24.69 32.04
CA GLU A 35 24.74 23.84 32.05
C GLU A 35 24.42 22.43 32.58
N ARG A 36 23.60 22.33 33.63
CA ARG A 36 23.15 21.04 34.17
C ARG A 36 22.30 20.28 33.14
N LYS A 37 21.34 20.92 32.48
CA LYS A 37 20.53 20.32 31.40
C LYS A 37 21.41 19.80 30.27
N ARG A 38 22.41 20.60 29.86
CA ARG A 38 23.38 20.21 28.83
C ARG A 38 24.16 18.96 29.23
N LYS A 39 24.69 18.92 30.45
CA LYS A 39 25.44 17.76 30.98
C LYS A 39 24.57 16.51 31.06
N ILE A 40 23.32 16.63 31.50
CA ILE A 40 22.35 15.51 31.56
C ILE A 40 22.05 15.00 30.14
N LYS A 41 21.77 15.89 29.18
CA LYS A 41 21.52 15.51 27.78
C LYS A 41 22.72 14.79 27.16
N GLN A 42 23.93 15.30 27.40
CA GLN A 42 25.16 14.67 26.92
C GLN A 42 25.37 13.29 27.56
N TRP A 43 25.18 13.19 28.89
CA TRP A 43 25.25 11.93 29.60
C TRP A 43 24.24 10.91 29.06
N PHE A 44 22.98 11.32 28.86
CA PHE A 44 21.91 10.47 28.31
C PHE A 44 22.20 10.05 26.87
N ASN A 45 22.75 10.91 26.02
CA ASN A 45 23.12 10.54 24.66
C ASN A 45 24.30 9.55 24.62
N ASN A 46 25.23 9.68 25.58
CA ASN A 46 26.42 8.83 25.65
C ASN A 46 26.15 7.47 26.31
N HIS A 47 25.33 7.45 27.36
CA HIS A 47 25.07 6.28 28.22
C HIS A 47 23.65 5.73 28.07
N GLY A 48 22.77 6.44 27.36
CA GLY A 48 21.45 5.92 27.00
C GLY A 48 21.58 4.74 26.05
N ASN A 49 20.68 3.78 26.18
CA ASN A 49 20.66 2.57 25.38
C ASN A 49 20.45 2.91 23.89
N LYS A 50 21.55 3.06 23.13
CA LYS A 50 21.55 3.34 21.68
C LYS A 50 20.79 2.28 20.86
N THR A 51 20.60 1.10 21.45
CA THR A 51 19.90 -0.06 20.88
C THR A 51 18.37 0.03 20.98
N ARG A 52 17.81 0.95 21.78
CA ARG A 52 16.35 1.18 21.91
C ARG A 52 15.85 2.39 21.13
N LYS A 53 16.52 2.78 20.04
CA LYS A 53 15.89 3.70 19.09
C LYS A 53 14.75 2.94 18.41
N ALA A 54 13.50 3.29 18.73
CA ALA A 54 12.35 2.78 18.01
C ALA A 54 12.57 3.08 16.53
N LYS A 55 12.76 2.03 15.72
CA LYS A 55 12.88 2.19 14.27
C LYS A 55 11.52 2.74 13.80
N PRO A 56 11.50 3.85 13.03
CA PRO A 56 10.24 4.30 12.45
C PRO A 56 9.68 3.15 11.60
N ILE A 57 8.49 2.69 11.94
CA ILE A 57 7.75 1.72 11.13
C ILE A 57 7.28 2.49 9.90
N VAL A 58 8.04 2.40 8.81
CA VAL A 58 7.59 2.91 7.52
C VAL A 58 6.56 1.92 7.00
N LEU A 59 5.28 2.24 7.16
CA LEU A 59 4.18 1.52 6.52
C LEU A 59 4.24 1.77 5.02
N ARG A 60 5.04 0.96 4.30
CA ARG A 60 4.97 0.92 2.84
C ARG A 60 3.67 0.20 2.46
N VAL A 61 2.64 0.98 2.15
CA VAL A 61 1.44 0.45 1.49
C VAL A 61 1.82 0.09 0.06
N ASN A 62 2.44 -1.08 -0.10
CA ASN A 62 2.72 -1.67 -1.41
C ASN A 62 1.40 -2.22 -1.97
N ALA A 63 0.43 -1.34 -2.23
CA ALA A 63 -0.74 -1.71 -3.01
C ALA A 63 -0.24 -2.01 -4.42
N LYS A 64 -0.03 -3.30 -4.74
CA LYS A 64 0.27 -3.72 -6.10
C LYS A 64 -0.87 -3.24 -6.98
N THR A 65 -0.58 -2.29 -7.86
CA THR A 65 -1.54 -1.83 -8.87
C THR A 65 -1.99 -3.04 -9.68
N ARG A 66 -3.26 -3.42 -9.53
CA ARG A 66 -3.84 -4.48 -10.34
C ARG A 66 -4.14 -3.88 -11.70
N ARG A 67 -3.72 -4.56 -12.77
CA ARG A 67 -4.12 -4.17 -14.13
C ARG A 67 -5.63 -4.40 -14.27
N ARG A 68 -6.27 -3.61 -15.13
CA ARG A 68 -7.66 -3.87 -15.55
C ARG A 68 -7.68 -5.27 -16.22
N PRO A 69 -8.65 -6.15 -15.89
CA PRO A 69 -8.79 -7.44 -16.56
C PRO A 69 -8.99 -7.24 -18.06
N GLN A 70 -8.63 -8.22 -18.88
CA GLN A 70 -8.95 -8.19 -20.31
C GLN A 70 -10.45 -8.45 -20.53
N LEU A 71 -11.00 -8.10 -21.70
CA LEU A 71 -12.43 -8.30 -21.99
C LEU A 71 -12.88 -9.76 -21.79
N LEU A 72 -12.08 -10.72 -22.26
CA LEU A 72 -12.39 -12.15 -22.11
C LEU A 72 -12.31 -12.61 -20.64
N GLU A 73 -11.40 -12.04 -19.85
CA GLU A 73 -11.31 -12.30 -18.41
C GLU A 73 -12.49 -11.66 -17.66
N PHE A 74 -12.94 -10.49 -18.10
CA PHE A 74 -14.12 -9.84 -17.56
C PHE A 74 -15.39 -10.64 -17.86
N TYR A 75 -15.52 -11.16 -19.09
CA TYR A 75 -16.58 -12.09 -19.47
C TYR A 75 -16.55 -13.36 -18.62
N SER A 76 -15.37 -13.99 -18.50
CA SER A 76 -15.24 -15.22 -17.72
C SER A 76 -15.65 -14.99 -16.27
N HIS A 77 -15.21 -13.91 -15.63
CA HIS A 77 -15.62 -13.59 -14.25
C HIS A 77 -17.15 -13.54 -14.05
N LYS A 78 -17.91 -13.08 -15.05
CA LYS A 78 -19.38 -13.02 -14.97
C LYS A 78 -20.05 -14.38 -15.15
N VAL A 79 -19.52 -15.20 -16.05
CA VAL A 79 -20.20 -16.40 -16.57
C VAL A 79 -19.54 -17.69 -16.06
N TYR A 80 -18.45 -17.58 -15.30
CA TYR A 80 -17.64 -18.74 -14.89
C TYR A 80 -18.45 -19.70 -14.03
N ASP A 81 -19.04 -19.22 -12.94
CA ASP A 81 -19.74 -20.07 -11.98
C ASP A 81 -21.01 -20.71 -12.55
N SER A 82 -21.63 -20.06 -13.55
CA SER A 82 -22.89 -20.51 -14.13
C SER A 82 -22.73 -21.49 -15.30
N LYS A 83 -21.86 -21.18 -16.27
CA LYS A 83 -21.70 -21.98 -17.50
C LYS A 83 -20.31 -22.62 -17.61
N VAL A 84 -19.25 -21.82 -17.53
CA VAL A 84 -17.88 -22.28 -17.88
C VAL A 84 -17.40 -23.38 -16.94
N LYS A 85 -17.65 -23.25 -15.63
CA LYS A 85 -17.17 -24.21 -14.62
C LYS A 85 -17.68 -25.61 -14.88
N LYS A 86 -18.98 -25.76 -15.20
CA LYS A 86 -19.61 -27.06 -15.48
C LYS A 86 -18.95 -27.74 -16.68
N MET A 87 -18.79 -27.00 -17.78
CA MET A 87 -18.16 -27.53 -18.99
C MET A 87 -16.68 -27.88 -18.78
N VAL A 88 -15.97 -27.09 -17.96
CA VAL A 88 -14.58 -27.39 -17.59
C VAL A 88 -14.51 -28.66 -16.76
N ASP A 89 -15.38 -28.81 -15.75
CA ASP A 89 -15.39 -29.99 -14.89
C ASP A 89 -15.76 -31.26 -15.68
N GLU A 90 -16.78 -31.19 -16.55
CA GLU A 90 -17.17 -32.27 -17.46
C GLU A 90 -16.03 -32.70 -18.38
N GLU A 91 -15.35 -31.74 -19.03
CA GLU A 91 -14.24 -32.07 -19.94
C GLU A 91 -13.00 -32.60 -19.20
N MET A 92 -12.76 -32.11 -17.98
CA MET A 92 -11.67 -32.60 -17.14
C MET A 92 -11.90 -34.05 -16.71
N GLU A 93 -13.14 -34.43 -16.39
CA GLU A 93 -13.53 -35.79 -16.06
C GLU A 93 -13.46 -36.71 -17.29
N GLU A 94 -14.02 -36.28 -18.42
CA GLU A 94 -14.07 -37.06 -19.67
C GLU A 94 -12.67 -37.39 -20.19
N LYS A 95 -11.77 -36.39 -20.21
CA LYS A 95 -10.41 -36.54 -20.76
C LYS A 95 -9.37 -36.90 -19.69
N GLN A 96 -9.80 -37.11 -18.45
CA GLN A 96 -8.93 -37.37 -17.29
C GLN A 96 -7.72 -36.42 -17.21
N ILE A 97 -7.97 -35.13 -17.47
CA ILE A 97 -6.90 -34.13 -17.56
C ILE A 97 -6.36 -33.86 -16.15
N LEU A 98 -5.04 -33.76 -16.03
CA LEU A 98 -4.40 -33.39 -14.77
C LEU A 98 -4.81 -31.98 -14.33
N PRO A 99 -4.94 -31.69 -13.02
CA PRO A 99 -5.34 -30.37 -12.52
C PRO A 99 -4.50 -29.20 -13.06
N LYS A 100 -3.23 -29.43 -13.41
CA LYS A 100 -2.34 -28.43 -14.04
C LYS A 100 -2.86 -27.93 -15.41
N GLY A 101 -3.64 -28.74 -16.13
CA GLY A 101 -4.21 -28.39 -17.44
C GLY A 101 -5.52 -27.61 -17.37
N ARG A 102 -6.16 -27.53 -16.19
CA ARG A 102 -7.50 -26.94 -16.03
C ARG A 102 -7.61 -25.51 -16.55
N LEU A 103 -6.57 -24.70 -16.37
CA LEU A 103 -6.56 -23.31 -16.85
C LEU A 103 -6.58 -23.23 -18.39
N ALA A 104 -5.88 -24.13 -19.08
CA ALA A 104 -5.87 -24.16 -20.54
C ALA A 104 -7.25 -24.55 -21.08
N VAL A 105 -7.88 -25.56 -20.47
CA VAL A 105 -9.25 -25.98 -20.78
C VAL A 105 -10.23 -24.83 -20.57
N ALA A 106 -10.18 -24.18 -19.40
CA ALA A 106 -11.06 -23.05 -19.09
C ALA A 106 -10.91 -21.90 -20.09
N ARG A 107 -9.69 -21.54 -20.49
CA ARG A 107 -9.45 -20.48 -21.49
C ARG A 107 -10.06 -20.83 -22.84
N ARG A 108 -9.85 -22.05 -23.32
CA ARG A 108 -10.41 -22.48 -24.60
C ARG A 108 -11.94 -22.50 -24.57
N ILE A 109 -12.55 -23.13 -23.56
CA ILE A 109 -14.02 -23.17 -23.43
C ILE A 109 -14.61 -21.76 -23.33
N THR A 110 -13.96 -20.87 -22.57
CA THR A 110 -14.41 -19.48 -22.44
C THR A 110 -14.40 -18.77 -23.79
N LEU A 111 -13.36 -18.97 -24.61
CA LEU A 111 -13.24 -18.40 -25.94
C LEU A 111 -14.33 -18.94 -26.86
N GLU A 112 -14.53 -20.25 -26.90
CA GLU A 112 -15.58 -20.89 -27.70
C GLU A 112 -16.98 -20.41 -27.31
N LEU A 113 -17.26 -20.26 -26.01
CA LEU A 113 -18.52 -19.71 -25.52
C LEU A 113 -18.68 -18.25 -25.95
N PHE A 114 -17.65 -17.43 -25.73
CA PHE A 114 -17.69 -16.02 -26.09
C PHE A 114 -17.89 -15.79 -27.60
N GLU A 115 -17.34 -16.66 -28.45
CA GLU A 115 -17.58 -16.61 -29.89
C GLU A 115 -19.02 -16.96 -30.26
N LYS A 116 -19.63 -17.93 -29.57
CA LYS A 116 -21.01 -18.41 -29.81
C LYS A 116 -22.10 -17.53 -29.19
N GLU A 117 -21.79 -16.70 -28.19
CA GLU A 117 -22.77 -15.78 -27.61
C GLU A 117 -23.31 -14.81 -28.69
N PRO A 118 -24.59 -14.41 -28.61
CA PRO A 118 -25.18 -13.47 -29.56
C PRO A 118 -24.52 -12.10 -29.46
N GLU A 119 -24.53 -11.37 -30.59
CA GLU A 119 -23.82 -10.09 -30.73
C GLU A 119 -24.34 -9.02 -29.76
N ASP A 120 -25.63 -9.07 -29.40
CA ASP A 120 -26.24 -8.16 -28.43
C ASP A 120 -25.63 -8.33 -27.04
N ILE A 121 -25.43 -9.57 -26.59
CA ILE A 121 -24.78 -9.86 -25.30
C ILE A 121 -23.32 -9.42 -25.32
N LYS A 122 -22.61 -9.59 -26.45
CA LYS A 122 -21.22 -9.11 -26.57
C LYS A 122 -21.14 -7.60 -26.46
N LYS A 123 -22.08 -6.86 -27.06
CA LYS A 123 -22.16 -5.40 -26.97
C LYS A 123 -22.44 -4.94 -25.54
N ASP A 124 -23.37 -5.58 -24.84
CA ASP A 124 -23.68 -5.26 -23.44
C ASP A 124 -22.44 -5.45 -22.55
N ILE A 125 -21.73 -6.56 -22.73
CA ILE A 125 -20.52 -6.88 -21.97
C ILE A 125 -19.38 -5.91 -22.32
N LEU A 126 -19.26 -5.49 -23.58
CA LEU A 126 -18.30 -4.48 -24.00
C LEU A 126 -18.63 -3.10 -23.38
N ALA A 127 -19.89 -2.69 -23.38
CA ALA A 127 -20.33 -1.44 -22.77
C ALA A 127 -20.04 -1.44 -21.26
N GLU A 128 -20.35 -2.53 -20.58
CA GLU A 128 -20.01 -2.68 -19.16
C GLU A 128 -18.49 -2.71 -18.92
N TYR A 129 -17.74 -3.36 -19.81
CA TYR A 129 -16.28 -3.39 -19.74
C TYR A 129 -15.72 -1.97 -19.86
N GLU A 130 -16.16 -1.19 -20.84
CA GLU A 130 -15.76 0.21 -21.05
C GLU A 130 -16.12 1.11 -19.86
N ALA A 131 -17.28 0.91 -19.25
CA ALA A 131 -17.72 1.64 -18.05
C ALA A 131 -16.81 1.40 -16.84
N VAL A 132 -16.10 0.26 -16.76
CA VAL A 132 -15.10 0.03 -15.72
C VAL A 132 -13.85 0.85 -16.02
N SER A 133 -13.79 2.06 -15.45
CA SER A 133 -12.60 2.91 -15.51
C SER A 133 -11.36 2.13 -15.07
N PRO A 134 -10.20 2.29 -15.74
CA PRO A 134 -8.96 1.73 -15.23
C PRO A 134 -8.73 2.22 -13.80
N PRO A 135 -8.16 1.39 -12.91
CA PRO A 135 -7.97 1.77 -11.51
C PRO A 135 -7.19 3.07 -11.43
N THR A 136 -7.86 4.15 -11.03
CA THR A 136 -7.25 5.46 -10.92
C THR A 136 -6.31 5.45 -9.72
N ILE A 137 -5.05 5.77 -9.98
CA ILE A 137 -4.06 6.05 -8.96
C ILE A 137 -4.56 7.33 -8.27
N LYS A 138 -5.01 7.25 -7.01
CA LYS A 138 -5.06 8.45 -6.17
C LYS A 138 -3.61 8.80 -5.88
N THR A 139 -3.01 9.62 -6.73
CA THR A 139 -1.70 10.20 -6.48
C THR A 139 -1.80 10.91 -5.14
N PRO A 140 -0.95 10.61 -4.14
CA PRO A 140 -0.87 11.46 -2.96
C PRO A 140 -0.54 12.87 -3.47
N GLU A 141 -1.39 13.84 -3.11
CA GLU A 141 -1.24 15.22 -3.54
C GLU A 141 0.17 15.71 -3.21
N GLY A 142 0.99 15.95 -4.24
CA GLY A 142 2.37 16.44 -4.08
C GLY A 142 3.48 15.77 -4.91
N GLY A 143 3.18 15.00 -5.95
CA GLY A 143 4.19 14.44 -6.84
C GLY A 143 3.81 14.58 -8.31
N GLU A 144 4.67 15.22 -9.09
CA GLU A 144 4.53 15.56 -10.51
C GLU A 144 3.96 14.41 -11.36
N SER A 145 2.97 14.74 -12.21
CA SER A 145 2.31 13.78 -13.09
C SER A 145 3.24 13.36 -14.23
N CYS A 146 3.68 12.10 -14.23
CA CYS A 146 4.12 11.46 -15.47
C CYS A 146 2.88 11.05 -16.28
N CYS A 147 2.58 11.84 -17.31
CA CYS A 147 1.66 11.47 -18.37
C CYS A 147 2.21 10.23 -19.11
N VAL A 148 1.65 9.05 -18.84
CA VAL A 148 1.85 7.90 -19.74
C VAL A 148 0.88 8.09 -20.89
N THR A 149 1.40 8.54 -22.02
CA THR A 149 0.68 8.62 -23.30
C THR A 149 0.18 7.24 -23.67
N VAL A 150 -1.15 7.06 -23.68
CA VAL A 150 -1.79 5.86 -24.21
C VAL A 150 -1.64 5.93 -25.72
N LYS A 151 -0.74 5.14 -26.30
CA LYS A 151 -0.68 4.97 -27.76
C LYS A 151 -2.03 4.39 -28.22
N SER A 152 -2.58 5.02 -29.25
CA SER A 152 -3.80 4.70 -29.99
C SER A 152 -4.02 3.19 -30.21
N MET A 153 -5.26 2.72 -29.97
CA MET A 153 -5.74 1.33 -30.15
C MET A 153 -5.85 0.88 -31.63
N ALA A 154 -5.12 1.49 -32.57
CA ALA A 154 -5.26 1.20 -34.00
C ALA A 154 -4.41 0.02 -34.51
N GLU A 155 -3.58 -0.63 -33.68
CA GLU A 155 -2.62 -1.66 -34.13
C GLU A 155 -2.95 -3.11 -33.71
N TYR A 156 -4.10 -3.37 -33.07
CA TYR A 156 -4.52 -4.74 -32.73
C TYR A 156 -5.42 -5.37 -33.80
N VAL A 157 -4.91 -5.45 -35.03
CA VAL A 157 -5.38 -6.45 -36.01
C VAL A 157 -4.19 -7.36 -36.27
N ILE A 158 -4.08 -8.42 -35.46
CA ILE A 158 -3.12 -9.50 -35.71
C ILE A 158 -3.75 -10.41 -36.77
N PRO A 159 -3.18 -10.56 -37.97
CA PRO A 159 -3.66 -11.56 -38.92
C PRO A 159 -3.20 -12.93 -38.41
N PHE A 160 -4.15 -13.74 -37.95
CA PHE A 160 -3.97 -15.18 -37.73
C PHE A 160 -3.88 -15.85 -39.11
N PHE A 161 -2.67 -15.94 -39.67
CA PHE A 161 -2.40 -16.79 -40.83
C PHE A 161 -1.07 -17.54 -40.64
N PHE A 162 -1.14 -18.86 -40.82
CA PHE A 162 -0.05 -19.84 -40.91
C PHE A 162 0.74 -20.07 -39.60
N VAL A 163 0.94 -21.32 -39.15
CA VAL A 163 1.55 -22.43 -39.89
C VAL A 163 0.95 -23.76 -39.43
N VAL A 164 0.43 -24.51 -40.39
CA VAL A 164 0.33 -25.97 -40.38
C VAL A 164 1.70 -26.51 -40.77
N LEU A 165 2.30 -27.36 -39.92
CA LEU A 165 3.10 -28.54 -40.26
C LEU A 165 3.55 -29.24 -38.97
#